data_AF-A0A820JBF1-F1
#
_entry.id   AF-A0A820JBF1-F1
#
_cell.length_a   1.000
_cell.length_b   1.000
_cell.length_c   1.000
_cell.angle_alpha   90.00
_cell.angle_beta   90.00
_cell.angle_gamma   90.00
#
_symmetry.space_group_name_H-M   'P 1'
#
loop_
_entity.id
_entity.type
_entity.pdbx_description
1 polymer ?
#
loop_
_entity_poly.entity_id
_entity_poly.type
_entity_poly.pdbx_seq_one_letter_code
_entity_poly.pdbx_strand_id
1 'polypeptide(L)' 'MLSQIRPPIEENGHDGIEIIKKHMDEEQLSGEESSYDLAYSCLSLHWINDVPGVLRKVLYLLKNDAPFI' A
#
# COMPACT_ATOMS: atom_id res chain seq x y z
N MET A 1 -24.00 -4.43 21.42
CA MET A 1 -22.95 -5.42 21.06
C MET A 1 -22.78 -5.34 19.55
N LEU A 2 -21.67 -4.95 18.91
CA LEU A 2 -20.26 -4.84 19.29
C LEU A 2 -19.78 -3.41 19.05
N SER A 3 -19.65 -2.64 20.12
CA SER A 3 -18.83 -1.44 20.17
C SER A 3 -17.37 -1.87 20.28
N GLN A 4 -16.70 -2.12 19.15
CA GLN A 4 -15.24 -2.27 19.10
C GLN A 4 -14.70 -1.70 17.79
N ILE A 5 -14.97 -0.43 17.51
CA ILE A 5 -14.03 0.36 16.73
C ILE A 5 -13.14 1.03 17.77
N ARG A 6 -12.05 0.33 18.10
CA ARG A 6 -10.90 0.94 18.78
C ARG A 6 -10.58 2.23 17.98
N PRO A 7 -10.39 3.40 18.61
CA PRO A 7 -9.83 4.53 17.87
C PRO A 7 -8.54 4.06 17.19
N PRO A 8 -8.25 4.52 15.96
CA PRO A 8 -7.02 4.13 15.29
C PRO A 8 -5.89 4.39 16.29
N ILE A 9 -5.16 3.32 16.60
CA ILE A 9 -4.01 3.41 17.48
C ILE A 9 -3.14 4.48 16.83
N GLU A 10 -2.96 5.62 17.50
CA GLU A 10 -1.86 6.55 17.20
C GLU A 10 -0.59 5.77 17.54
N GLU A 11 -0.24 4.84 16.66
CA GLU A 11 1.07 4.25 16.60
C GLU A 11 1.93 5.42 16.16
N ASN A 12 2.47 6.12 17.16
CA ASN A 12 3.46 7.15 17.01
C ASN A 12 4.65 6.52 16.28
N GLY A 13 4.55 6.48 14.96
CA GLY A 13 5.62 6.10 14.07
C GLY A 13 6.76 7.08 14.30
N HIS A 14 7.96 6.52 14.34
CA HIS A 14 9.22 7.16 14.69
C HIS A 14 9.31 8.67 14.36
N ASP A 15 9.80 9.41 15.35
CA ASP A 15 10.13 10.84 15.38
C ASP A 15 10.15 11.55 14.00
N GLY A 16 9.07 12.25 13.67
CA GLY A 16 8.98 13.14 12.50
C GLY A 16 8.58 12.51 11.16
N ILE A 17 8.14 11.24 11.12
CA ILE A 17 7.71 10.58 9.87
C ILE A 17 6.18 10.64 9.71
N GLU A 18 5.70 11.20 8.61
CA GLU A 18 4.29 11.15 8.23
C GLU A 18 3.91 9.76 7.73
N ILE A 19 2.89 9.14 8.33
CA ILE A 19 2.40 7.82 7.95
C ILE A 19 0.92 7.92 7.58
N ILE A 20 0.60 7.50 6.36
CA ILE A 20 -0.78 7.44 5.85
C ILE A 20 -1.19 5.98 5.75
N LYS A 21 -2.20 5.58 6.53
CA LYS A 21 -2.83 4.25 6.45
C LYS A 21 -4.15 4.37 5.69
N LYS A 22 -4.30 3.59 4.62
CA LYS A 22 -5.53 3.57 3.81
C LYS A 22 -6.02 2.13 3.67
N HIS A 23 -7.28 1.90 4.05
CA HIS A 23 -7.96 0.64 3.77
C HIS A 23 -8.47 0.68 2.33
N MET A 24 -8.01 -0.24 1.49
CA MET A 24 -8.43 -0.36 0.11
C MET A 24 -8.28 -1.82 -0.36
N ASP A 25 -8.95 -2.13 -1.46
CA ASP A 25 -8.68 -3.33 -2.25
C ASP A 25 -7.38 -3.12 -3.05
N GLU A 26 -6.40 -4.01 -2.89
CA GLU A 26 -5.13 -3.93 -3.61
C GLU A 26 -5.31 -4.08 -5.14
N GLU A 27 -6.40 -4.68 -5.61
CA GLU A 27 -6.74 -4.70 -7.04
C GLU A 27 -7.20 -3.33 -7.54
N GLN A 28 -7.51 -2.40 -6.65
CA GLN A 28 -7.94 -1.04 -6.98
C GLN A 28 -6.93 0.03 -6.53
N LEU A 29 -5.62 -0.32 -6.57
CA LEU A 29 -4.54 0.64 -6.36
C LEU A 29 -4.74 1.90 -7.20
N SER A 30 -4.71 3.04 -6.52
CA SER A 30 -4.90 4.38 -7.10
C SER A 30 -3.75 5.28 -6.68
N GLY A 31 -3.24 6.07 -7.62
CA GLY A 31 -2.14 6.99 -7.39
C GLY A 31 -1.69 7.64 -8.69
N GLU A 32 -0.75 8.57 -8.56
CA GLU A 32 -0.14 9.27 -9.69
C GLU A 32 0.96 8.41 -10.32
N GLU A 33 1.12 8.55 -11.64
CA GLU A 33 2.18 7.89 -12.41
C GLU A 33 3.57 8.30 -11.88
N SER A 34 4.51 7.36 -11.84
CA SER A 34 5.92 7.67 -11.53
C SER A 34 6.12 8.53 -10.27
N SER A 35 5.34 8.26 -9.22
CA SER A 35 5.31 9.09 -8.01
C SER A 35 5.91 8.40 -6.79
N TYR A 36 6.08 7.09 -6.83
CA TYR A 36 6.59 6.29 -5.72
C TYR A 36 8.02 5.80 -5.96
N ASP A 37 8.85 5.87 -4.92
CA ASP A 37 10.27 5.48 -4.96
C ASP A 37 10.51 4.01 -4.54
N LEU A 38 9.51 3.36 -3.93
CA LEU A 38 9.55 1.96 -3.49
C LEU A 38 8.12 1.45 -3.33
N ALA A 39 7.89 0.20 -3.72
CA ALA A 39 6.71 -0.56 -3.33
C ALA A 39 7.15 -1.91 -2.77
N TYR A 40 6.47 -2.40 -1.74
CA TYR A 40 6.76 -3.72 -1.18
C TYR A 40 5.48 -4.43 -0.78
N SER A 41 5.50 -5.76 -0.85
CA SER A 41 4.46 -6.63 -0.28
C SER A 41 5.09 -7.61 0.70
N CYS A 42 4.49 -7.72 1.90
CA CYS A 42 4.92 -8.68 2.90
C CYS A 42 3.86 -9.76 3.05
N LEU A 43 4.08 -10.90 2.39
CA LEU A 43 3.23 -12.10 2.48
C LEU A 43 1.74 -11.83 2.18
N SER A 44 1.39 -10.83 1.37
CA SER A 44 -0.02 -10.51 1.06
C SER A 44 -0.45 -10.87 -0.36
N LEU A 45 0.48 -10.91 -1.32
CA LEU A 45 0.15 -11.17 -2.74
C LEU A 45 -0.63 -12.47 -3.00
N HIS A 46 -0.54 -13.46 -2.12
CA HIS A 46 -1.24 -14.74 -2.28
C HIS A 46 -2.77 -14.64 -2.09
N TRP A 47 -3.27 -13.52 -1.57
CA TRP A 47 -4.72 -13.24 -1.44
C TRP A 47 -5.30 -12.47 -2.63
N ILE A 48 -4.46 -12.08 -3.59
CA ILE A 48 -4.86 -11.29 -4.75
C ILE A 48 -5.28 -12.21 -5.89
N ASN A 49 -6.43 -11.94 -6.50
CA ASN A 49 -6.94 -12.76 -7.60
C ASN A 49 -6.29 -12.35 -8.93
N ASP A 50 -6.08 -11.05 -9.16
CA ASP A 50 -5.41 -10.50 -10.34
C ASP A 50 -4.00 -9.97 -10.02
N VAL A 51 -3.08 -10.89 -9.70
CA VAL A 51 -1.67 -10.55 -9.46
C VAL A 51 -1.04 -9.80 -10.65
N PRO A 52 -1.21 -10.24 -11.93
CA PRO A 52 -0.64 -9.50 -13.06
C PRO A 52 -1.18 -8.06 -13.18
N GLY A 53 -2.47 -7.85 -12.90
CA GLY A 53 -3.08 -6.53 -12.90
C GLY A 53 -2.56 -5.64 -11.78
N VAL A 54 -2.37 -6.18 -10.58
CA VAL A 54 -1.75 -5.45 -9.46
C VAL A 54 -0.31 -5.08 -9.77
N LEU A 55 0.51 -6.03 -10.26
CA LEU A 55 1.90 -5.75 -10.61
C LEU A 55 2.03 -4.70 -11.71
N ARG A 56 1.11 -4.68 -12.69
CA ARG A 56 1.06 -3.62 -13.71
C ARG A 56 0.77 -2.25 -13.09
N LYS A 57 -0.15 -2.17 -12.12
CA LYS A 57 -0.48 -0.93 -11.40
C LYS A 57 0.71 -0.47 -10.56
N VAL A 58 1.36 -1.38 -9.84
CA VAL A 58 2.60 -1.08 -9.11
C VAL A 58 3.65 -0.49 -10.04
N LEU A 59 3.90 -1.12 -11.20
CA LEU A 59 4.86 -0.62 -12.18
C LEU A 59 4.51 0.78 -12.72
N TYR A 60 3.22 1.08 -12.91
CA TYR A 60 2.75 2.41 -13.33
C TYR A 60 2.99 3.50 -12.28
N LEU A 61 2.81 3.15 -11.00
CA LEU A 61 2.97 4.08 -9.88
C LEU A 61 4.45 4.34 -9.54
N LEU A 62 5.31 3.34 -9.75
CA LEU A 62 6.74 3.43 -9.49
C LEU A 62 7.44 4.34 -10.50
N LYS A 63 8.40 5.14 -10.01
CA LYS A 63 9.35 5.86 -10.87
C LYS A 63 10.18 4.87 -11.68
N ASN A 64 10.74 5.35 -12.80
CA ASN A 64 11.72 4.56 -13.55
C ASN A 64 12.89 4.13 -12.65
N ASP A 65 13.29 2.87 -12.74
CA ASP A 65 14.30 2.22 -11.88
C ASP A 65 13.96 2.05 -10.39
N ALA A 66 12.72 2.33 -9.95
CA ALA A 66 12.32 2.11 -8.56
C ALA A 66 12.06 0.61 -8.26
N PRO A 67 12.50 0.11 -7.09
CA PRO A 67 12.35 -1.30 -6.72
C PRO A 67 10.93 -1.70 -6.33
N PHE A 68 10.61 -2.96 -6.61
CA PHE A 68 9.51 -3.71 -6.01
C PHE A 68 10.07 -4.89 -5.21
N ILE A 69 9.64 -5.06 -3.96
CA ILE A 69 10.13 -6.09 -3.03
C ILE A 69 8.99 -6.99 -2.54
#